data_AF-A0A7S2RX04-F1
#
_entry.id   AF-A0A7S2RX04-F1
#
_cell.length_a   1.000
_cell.length_b   1.000
_cell.length_c   1.000
_cell.angle_alpha   90.00
_cell.angle_beta   90.00
_cell.angle_gamma   90.00
#
_symmetry.space_group_name_H-M   'P 1'
#
loop_
_entity.id
_entity.type
_entity.pdbx_description
1 polymer ?
#
loop_
_entity_poly.entity_id
_entity_poly.type
_entity_poly.pdbx_seq_one_letter_code
_entity_poly.pdbx_strand_id
1 'polypeptide(L)'
;MSMSNNNNNNNNSFGMLNLQRRGLFIQTEDTPNPESIKFLPGREVLSSSLEDVEGGGESVGTGFYAVHSDREEIARSPLAKRLFQIEGCKSVYFGADFVTVTK
;
A
#
# COMPACT_ATOMS: atom_id res chain seq x y z
N MET A 1 4.61 58.15 37.96
CA MET A 1 5.13 58.97 36.85
C MET A 1 6.01 58.10 35.98
N SER A 2 5.87 58.29 34.68
CA SER A 2 6.58 57.66 33.55
C SER A 2 6.06 56.33 33.02
N MET A 3 5.75 56.42 31.73
CA MET A 3 5.23 55.44 30.78
C MET A 3 6.37 54.69 30.06
N SER A 4 5.97 53.71 29.24
CA SER A 4 6.63 53.21 28.01
C SER A 4 7.76 52.18 28.22
N ASN A 5 7.95 51.14 27.39
CA ASN A 5 7.54 50.95 26.00
C ASN A 5 7.46 49.44 25.63
N ASN A 6 6.64 49.20 24.61
CA ASN A 6 6.36 47.94 23.91
C ASN A 6 7.59 47.42 23.11
N ASN A 7 7.78 46.10 23.01
CA ASN A 7 8.48 45.54 21.85
C ASN A 7 8.00 44.13 21.46
N ASN A 8 7.47 44.05 20.25
CA ASN A 8 7.06 42.87 19.49
C ASN A 8 8.24 41.96 19.17
N ASN A 9 8.06 40.65 19.32
CA ASN A 9 8.34 39.61 18.31
C ASN A 9 8.45 38.24 19.00
N ASN A 10 7.40 37.44 18.94
CA ASN A 10 7.52 36.00 19.09
C ASN A 10 6.79 35.32 17.92
N ASN A 11 7.54 35.24 16.81
CA ASN A 11 7.57 34.17 15.82
C ASN A 11 6.33 33.26 15.80
N ASN A 12 5.39 33.64 14.94
CA ASN A 12 4.43 32.73 14.35
C ASN A 12 5.16 31.75 13.42
N SER A 13 5.86 30.77 13.99
CA SER A 13 6.25 29.55 13.29
C SER A 13 5.02 28.66 13.12
N PHE A 14 4.05 29.12 12.32
CA PHE A 14 2.97 28.25 11.84
C PHE A 14 3.63 27.20 10.94
N GLY A 15 3.72 25.99 11.48
CA GLY A 15 4.32 24.84 10.83
C GLY A 15 3.85 24.74 9.39
N MET A 16 4.80 24.76 8.48
CA MET A 16 4.61 24.33 7.11
C MET A 16 4.02 22.93 7.20
N LEU A 17 2.71 22.80 7.01
CA LEU A 17 2.07 21.52 6.78
C LEU A 17 2.72 21.01 5.49
N ASN A 18 3.75 20.17 5.66
CA ASN A 18 4.26 19.33 4.59
C ASN A 18 3.05 18.54 4.10
N LEU A 19 2.44 19.02 3.02
CA LEU A 19 1.60 18.20 2.17
C LEU A 19 2.55 17.14 1.59
N GLN A 20 2.90 16.14 2.40
CA GLN A 20 3.48 14.92 1.89
C GLN A 20 2.50 14.41 0.84
N ARG A 21 2.97 14.42 -0.41
CA ARG A 21 2.21 13.95 -1.55
C ARG A 21 1.80 12.51 -1.26
N ARG A 22 0.51 12.28 -0.96
CA ARG A 22 -0.07 10.94 -0.76
C ARG A 22 -0.23 10.25 -2.12
N GLY A 23 0.89 9.93 -2.76
CA GLY A 23 0.94 9.25 -4.04
C GLY A 23 1.93 8.09 -3.98
N LEU A 24 1.55 6.96 -4.58
CA LEU A 24 2.42 5.81 -4.77
C LEU A 24 2.65 5.65 -6.27
N PHE A 25 3.90 5.61 -6.70
CA PHE A 25 4.25 5.21 -8.05
C PHE A 25 4.36 3.68 -8.10
N ILE A 26 3.82 3.07 -9.14
CA ILE A 26 3.87 1.62 -9.35
C ILE A 26 4.52 1.39 -10.70
N GLN A 27 5.65 0.69 -10.69
CA GLN A 27 6.33 0.25 -11.90
C GLN A 27 5.74 -1.09 -12.36
N THR A 28 5.72 -1.36 -13.66
CA THR A 28 5.30 -2.65 -14.21
C THR A 28 6.45 -3.34 -14.91
N GLU A 29 6.53 -4.66 -14.76
CA GLU A 29 7.44 -5.55 -15.47
C GLU A 29 6.64 -6.61 -16.23
N ASP A 30 7.08 -6.90 -17.45
CA ASP A 30 6.54 -8.00 -18.22
C ASP A 30 6.92 -9.33 -17.58
N THR A 31 6.02 -10.30 -17.67
CA THR A 31 6.29 -11.67 -17.27
C THR A 31 6.33 -12.56 -18.51
N PRO A 32 6.97 -13.74 -18.47
CA PRO A 32 6.93 -14.68 -19.60
C PRO A 32 5.51 -15.15 -19.94
N ASN A 33 4.54 -14.97 -19.04
CA ASN A 33 3.13 -15.21 -19.32
C ASN A 33 2.48 -13.93 -19.91
N PRO A 34 2.02 -13.93 -21.18
CA PRO A 34 1.40 -12.76 -21.81
C PRO A 34 0.07 -12.33 -21.18
N GLU A 35 -0.53 -13.20 -20.37
CA GLU A 35 -1.75 -12.89 -19.62
C GLU A 35 -1.46 -12.28 -18.25
N SER A 36 -0.18 -12.21 -17.82
CA SER A 36 0.22 -11.71 -16.51
C SER A 36 1.17 -10.52 -16.58
N ILE A 37 0.94 -9.53 -15.72
CA ILE A 37 1.81 -8.36 -15.54
C ILE A 37 2.22 -8.28 -14.07
N LYS A 38 3.50 -8.00 -13.81
CA LYS A 38 4.04 -7.80 -12.46
C LYS A 38 4.06 -6.31 -12.13
N PHE A 39 3.55 -5.96 -10.97
CA PHE A 39 3.46 -4.60 -10.43
C PHE A 39 4.41 -4.46 -9.25
N LEU A 40 5.32 -3.49 -9.32
CA LEU A 40 6.33 -3.18 -8.32
C LEU A 40 6.02 -1.79 -7.71
N PRO A 41 5.37 -1.74 -6.54
CA PRO A 41 5.09 -0.48 -5.85
C PRO A 41 6.33 0.17 -5.20
N GLY A 42 7.50 -0.46 -5.27
CA GLY A 42 8.74 0.03 -4.66
C GLY A 42 8.74 0.00 -3.13
N ARG A 43 7.83 -0.79 -2.53
CA ARG A 43 7.70 -1.02 -1.10
C ARG A 43 7.25 -2.45 -0.83
N GLU A 44 7.48 -2.92 0.39
CA GLU A 44 6.98 -4.21 0.85
C GLU A 44 5.44 -4.26 0.73
N VAL A 45 4.95 -5.31 0.08
CA VAL A 45 3.54 -5.60 -0.15
C VAL A 45 3.03 -6.55 0.93
N LEU A 46 3.81 -7.58 1.24
CA LEU A 46 3.54 -8.50 2.34
C LEU A 46 4.47 -8.14 3.50
N SER A 47 3.97 -7.28 4.38
CA SER A 47 4.66 -6.93 5.63
C SER A 47 4.91 -8.19 6.46
N SER A 48 6.18 -8.42 6.80
CA SER A 48 6.58 -9.43 7.78
C SER A 48 6.04 -9.14 9.19
N SER A 49 5.64 -7.90 9.49
CA SER A 49 5.05 -7.51 10.79
C SER A 49 3.53 -7.58 10.75
N LEU A 50 3.02 -8.63 11.40
CA LEU A 50 1.64 -8.88 11.80
C LEU A 50 1.25 -7.98 13.00
N GLU A 51 1.29 -6.65 12.88
CA GLU A 51 0.85 -5.78 13.99
C GLU A 51 -0.40 -4.95 13.66
N ASP A 52 -0.76 -4.79 12.38
CA ASP A 52 -1.84 -3.87 11.97
C ASP A 52 -3.13 -4.57 11.50
N VAL A 53 -3.15 -5.90 11.44
CA VAL A 53 -4.31 -6.68 10.97
C VAL A 53 -4.82 -7.56 12.11
N GLU A 54 -5.92 -7.15 12.73
CA GLU A 54 -6.73 -7.96 13.66
C GLU A 54 -7.38 -9.16 12.94
N GLY A 55 -6.54 -10.08 12.47
CA GLY A 55 -6.91 -11.22 11.66
C GLY A 55 -5.66 -12.06 11.43
N GLY A 56 -5.17 -12.67 12.51
CA GLY A 56 -3.98 -13.51 12.54
C GLY A 56 -3.99 -14.55 11.43
N GLY A 57 -2.93 -14.53 10.63
CA GLY A 57 -2.68 -15.45 9.54
C GLY A 57 -1.19 -15.48 9.28
N GLU A 58 -0.50 -16.29 10.06
CA GLU A 58 0.87 -16.71 9.87
C GLU A 58 1.10 -17.21 8.44
N SER A 59 1.71 -16.36 7.60
CA SER A 59 2.48 -16.76 6.43
C SER A 59 3.68 -15.84 6.33
N VAL A 60 4.70 -16.19 7.13
CA VAL A 60 6.01 -15.58 7.12
C VAL A 60 6.68 -15.90 5.77
N GLY A 61 6.82 -14.88 4.93
CA GLY A 61 7.78 -14.84 3.81
C GLY A 61 7.40 -15.55 2.51
N THR A 62 6.39 -16.43 2.49
CA THR A 62 5.98 -17.13 1.26
C THR A 62 4.73 -16.46 0.70
N GLY A 63 4.87 -15.80 -0.45
CA GLY A 63 3.77 -15.09 -1.13
C GLY A 63 2.51 -15.95 -1.31
N PHE A 64 1.34 -15.32 -1.33
CA PHE A 64 0.06 -16.03 -1.49
C PHE A 64 -0.57 -15.78 -2.86
N TYR A 65 -1.29 -16.79 -3.35
CA TYR A 65 -2.01 -16.77 -4.61
C TYR A 65 -3.51 -16.78 -4.35
N ALA A 66 -4.26 -15.91 -5.02
CA ALA A 66 -5.70 -15.90 -4.97
C ALA A 66 -6.27 -16.00 -6.38
N VAL A 67 -7.33 -16.79 -6.53
CA VAL A 67 -8.19 -16.83 -7.72
C VAL A 67 -9.59 -16.40 -7.34
N HIS A 68 -10.40 -16.02 -8.33
CA HIS A 68 -11.77 -15.56 -8.11
C HIS A 68 -12.66 -16.58 -7.34
N SER A 69 -12.34 -17.87 -7.40
CA SER A 69 -13.05 -18.93 -6.68
C SER A 69 -12.71 -19.01 -5.18
N ASP A 70 -11.53 -18.53 -4.78
CA ASP A 70 -10.96 -18.74 -3.44
C ASP A 70 -11.29 -17.56 -2.51
N ARG A 71 -12.52 -17.57 -1.98
CA ARG A 71 -13.02 -16.50 -1.12
C ARG A 71 -12.21 -16.28 0.16
N GLU A 72 -11.62 -17.35 0.69
CA GLU A 72 -10.79 -17.29 1.89
C GLU A 72 -9.49 -16.51 1.64
N GLU A 73 -8.79 -16.81 0.55
CA GLU A 73 -7.56 -16.09 0.14
C GLU A 73 -7.86 -14.62 -0.21
N ILE A 74 -9.01 -14.36 -0.85
CA ILE A 74 -9.46 -12.99 -1.13
C ILE A 74 -9.73 -12.21 0.17
N ALA A 75 -10.26 -12.89 1.20
CA ALA A 75 -10.57 -12.26 2.48
C ALA A 75 -9.31 -11.92 3.30
N ARG A 76 -8.17 -12.60 3.05
CA ARG A 76 -6.90 -12.30 3.74
C ARG A 76 -6.32 -10.93 3.40
N SER A 77 -6.69 -10.34 2.25
CA SER A 77 -6.16 -9.04 1.83
C SER A 77 -7.25 -8.10 1.32
N PRO A 78 -7.43 -6.92 1.95
CA PRO A 78 -8.29 -5.88 1.42
C PRO A 78 -7.90 -5.43 0.00
N LEU A 79 -6.62 -5.54 -0.36
CA LEU A 79 -6.12 -5.24 -1.71
C LEU A 79 -6.58 -6.30 -2.71
N ALA A 80 -6.51 -7.59 -2.38
CA ALA A 80 -7.01 -8.67 -3.23
C ALA A 80 -8.50 -8.49 -3.56
N LYS A 81 -9.32 -8.22 -2.53
CA LYS A 81 -10.76 -7.94 -2.71
C LYS A 81 -11.05 -6.77 -3.65
N ARG A 82 -10.19 -5.75 -3.68
CA ARG A 82 -10.33 -4.61 -4.61
C ARG A 82 -9.85 -4.95 -6.01
N LEU A 83 -8.78 -5.72 -6.16
CA LEU A 83 -8.28 -6.15 -7.47
C LEU A 83 -9.30 -7.04 -8.21
N PHE A 84 -9.97 -7.95 -7.49
CA PHE A 84 -11.02 -8.79 -8.09
C PHE A 84 -12.31 -8.05 -8.47
N GLN A 85 -12.47 -6.78 -8.08
CA GLN A 85 -13.58 -5.95 -8.58
C GLN A 85 -13.29 -5.40 -9.98
N ILE A 86 -12.05 -5.48 -10.45
CA ILE A 86 -11.65 -5.04 -11.78
C ILE A 86 -12.06 -6.12 -12.79
N GLU A 87 -12.81 -5.72 -13.81
CA GLU A 87 -13.21 -6.61 -14.90
C GLU A 87 -11.97 -7.20 -15.60
N GLY A 88 -11.99 -8.51 -15.81
CA GLY A 88 -10.89 -9.24 -16.45
C GLY A 88 -9.83 -9.75 -15.48
N CYS A 89 -9.82 -9.41 -14.19
CA CYS A 89 -8.85 -9.99 -13.25
C CYS A 89 -9.19 -11.46 -12.93
N LYS A 90 -8.47 -12.42 -13.51
CA LYS A 90 -8.64 -13.87 -13.24
C LYS A 90 -7.95 -14.31 -11.96
N SER A 91 -6.73 -13.85 -11.73
CA SER A 91 -5.96 -14.23 -10.55
C SER A 91 -4.94 -13.18 -10.14
N VAL A 92 -4.53 -13.22 -8.87
CA VAL A 92 -3.52 -12.34 -8.31
C VAL A 92 -2.54 -13.14 -7.47
N TYR A 93 -1.26 -12.78 -7.56
CA TYR A 93 -0.20 -13.30 -6.73
C TYR A 93 0.45 -12.16 -5.96
N PHE A 94 0.54 -12.29 -4.64
CA PHE A 94 1.24 -11.34 -3.79
C PHE A 94 2.61 -11.91 -3.43
N GLY A 95 3.66 -11.26 -3.90
CA GLY A 95 5.04 -11.47 -3.44
C GLY A 95 5.41 -10.53 -2.30
N ALA A 96 6.63 -10.64 -1.80
CA ALA A 96 7.13 -9.79 -0.70
C ALA A 96 7.08 -8.29 -1.05
N ASP A 97 7.51 -7.93 -2.26
CA ASP A 97 7.66 -6.55 -2.75
C ASP A 97 6.97 -6.29 -4.09
N PHE A 98 6.20 -7.26 -4.61
CA PHE A 98 5.50 -7.17 -5.89
C PHE A 98 4.11 -7.81 -5.85
N VAL A 99 3.26 -7.44 -6.80
CA VAL A 99 1.96 -8.07 -7.06
C VAL A 99 1.89 -8.46 -8.52
N THR A 100 1.56 -9.69 -8.85
CA THR A 100 1.29 -10.10 -10.23
C THR A 100 -0.21 -10.22 -10.43
N VAL A 101 -0.74 -9.61 -11.48
CA VAL A 101 -2.15 -9.74 -11.88
C VAL A 101 -2.21 -10.51 -13.18
N THR A 102 -3.09 -11.50 -13.24
CA THR A 102 -3.38 -12.27 -14.44
C THR A 102 -4.78 -11.94 -14.91
N LYS A 103 -4.90 -11.58 -16.19
CA LYS A 103 -6.18 -11.31 -16.84
C LYS A 103 -6.88 -12.57 -17.36
#